data_AF-A0A5T4AMK1-F1
#
_entry.id   AF-A0A5T4AMK1-F1
#
_cell.length_a   1.000
_cell.length_b   1.000
_cell.length_c   1.000
_cell.angle_alpha   90.00
_cell.angle_beta   90.00
_cell.angle_gamma   90.00
#
_symmetry.space_group_name_H-M   'P 1'
#
loop_
_entity.id
_entity.type
_entity.pdbx_description
1 polymer ?
#
loop_
_entity_poly.entity_id
_entity_poly.type
_entity_poly.pdbx_seq_one_letter_code
_entity_poly.pdbx_strand_id
1 'polypeptide(L)'
;LNTARSAWLEARRRQKAAADNIATIRQRRAEMEATTNALNEEWRTLFRESQGVVSKEMKKLRTEIALGRETLEDFDELLAAHEKEAAFLPQEAGKLAGQYISAHNTLVEIRAKQIWEDFMQSHGKALIQTLSLLKTTMGREASAVVGVVNSVN
;
A
#
# COMPACT_ATOMS: atom_id res chain seq x y z
N LEU A 1 0.31 1.20 -20.83
CA LEU A 1 0.32 0.27 -19.67
C LEU A 1 1.68 0.20 -18.96
N ASN A 2 2.76 -0.16 -19.68
CA ASN A 2 4.09 -0.34 -19.08
C ASN A 2 4.63 0.90 -18.36
N THR A 3 4.42 2.10 -18.91
CA THR A 3 4.85 3.37 -18.30
C THR A 3 4.11 3.69 -16.99
N ALA A 4 2.79 3.47 -16.95
CA ALA A 4 1.99 3.68 -15.74
C ALA A 4 2.35 2.65 -14.65
N ARG A 5 2.60 1.40 -15.06
CA ARG A 5 3.07 0.34 -14.16
C ARG A 5 4.44 0.67 -13.57
N SER A 6 5.41 1.07 -14.39
CA SER A 6 6.77 1.39 -13.92
C SER A 6 6.77 2.60 -13.00
N ALA A 7 5.99 3.64 -13.33
CA ALA A 7 5.86 4.83 -12.47
C ALA A 7 5.26 4.49 -11.11
N TRP A 8 4.19 3.68 -11.07
CA TRP A 8 3.60 3.22 -9.81
C TRP A 8 4.57 2.37 -8.98
N LEU A 9 5.30 1.43 -9.60
CA LEU A 9 6.28 0.60 -8.90
C LEU A 9 7.43 1.41 -8.30
N GLU A 10 7.90 2.43 -9.02
CA GLU A 10 8.95 3.33 -8.53
C GLU A 10 8.46 4.17 -7.35
N ALA A 11 7.27 4.77 -7.44
CA ALA A 11 6.69 5.51 -6.32
C ALA A 11 6.46 4.62 -5.10
N ARG A 12 6.00 3.39 -5.30
CA ARG A 12 5.82 2.41 -4.22
C ARG A 12 7.16 2.01 -3.58
N ARG A 13 8.22 1.88 -4.37
CA ARG A 13 9.58 1.63 -3.87
C ARG A 13 10.08 2.78 -3.00
N ARG A 14 9.92 4.03 -3.45
CA ARG A 14 10.31 5.23 -2.69
C ARG A 14 9.54 5.34 -1.37
N GLN A 15 8.23 5.13 -1.42
CA GLN A 15 7.38 5.10 -0.22
C GLN A 15 7.88 4.08 0.80
N LYS A 16 8.18 2.85 0.35
CA LYS A 16 8.69 1.80 1.23
C LYS A 16 10.06 2.15 1.80
N ALA A 17 10.99 2.61 0.96
CA ALA A 17 12.32 2.99 1.39
C ALA A 17 12.29 4.10 2.45
N ALA A 18 11.44 5.12 2.27
CA ALA A 18 11.26 6.18 3.25
C ALA A 18 10.71 5.65 4.59
N ALA A 19 9.69 4.78 4.55
CA ALA A 19 9.12 4.17 5.75
C ALA A 19 10.14 3.29 6.50
N ASP A 20 10.90 2.47 5.78
CA ASP A 20 11.94 1.61 6.34
C ASP A 20 13.08 2.46 6.97
N ASN A 21 13.45 3.57 6.32
CA ASN A 21 14.46 4.49 6.84
C ASN A 21 13.99 5.19 8.14
N ILE A 22 12.76 5.73 8.14
CA ILE A 22 12.15 6.34 9.34
C ILE A 22 12.11 5.34 10.50
N ALA A 23 11.72 4.09 10.23
CA ALA A 23 11.71 3.05 11.26
C ALA A 23 13.12 2.76 11.82
N THR A 24 14.12 2.71 10.95
CA THR A 24 15.52 2.51 11.33
C THR A 24 16.03 3.65 12.21
N ILE A 25 15.76 4.91 11.83
CA ILE A 25 16.17 6.09 12.62
C ILE A 25 15.50 6.08 13.99
N ARG A 26 14.19 5.77 14.08
CA ARG A 26 13.48 5.64 15.36
C ARG A 26 14.09 4.56 16.26
N GLN A 27 14.48 3.43 15.68
CA GLN A 27 15.16 2.38 16.43
C GLN A 27 16.50 2.88 16.99
N ARG A 28 17.33 3.52 16.17
CA ARG A 28 18.63 4.07 16.60
C ARG A 28 18.49 5.15 17.67
N ARG A 29 17.47 6.01 17.56
CA ARG A 29 17.12 6.98 18.59
C ARG A 29 16.78 6.29 19.91
N ALA A 30 15.94 5.26 19.89
CA ALA A 30 15.56 4.52 21.09
C ALA A 30 16.77 3.81 21.75
N GLU A 31 17.68 3.27 20.94
CA GLU A 31 18.95 2.70 21.42
C GLU A 31 19.80 3.78 22.14
N MET A 32 19.97 4.95 21.52
CA MET A 32 20.70 6.08 22.11
C MET A 32 20.06 6.60 23.41
N GLU A 33 18.73 6.69 23.44
CA GLU A 33 17.97 7.08 24.62
C GLU A 33 18.18 6.10 25.77
N ALA A 34 18.13 4.79 25.49
CA ALA A 34 18.40 3.75 26.48
C ALA A 34 19.83 3.87 27.04
N THR A 35 20.84 4.08 26.19
CA THR A 35 22.23 4.28 26.63
C THR A 35 22.38 5.55 27.47
N THR A 36 21.81 6.68 27.03
CA THR A 36 21.90 7.96 27.75
C THR A 36 21.22 7.88 29.11
N ASN A 37 20.08 7.17 29.20
CA ASN A 37 19.39 6.93 30.46
C ASN A 37 20.20 6.03 31.41
N ALA A 38 20.85 4.98 30.89
CA ALA A 38 21.72 4.12 31.69
C ALA A 38 22.90 4.91 32.28
N LEU A 39 23.58 5.74 31.48
CA LEU A 39 24.67 6.61 31.96
C LEU A 39 24.18 7.59 33.04
N ASN A 40 22.97 8.11 32.89
CA ASN A 40 22.37 9.01 33.87
C ASN A 40 22.02 8.30 35.19
N GLU A 41 21.57 7.05 35.15
CA GLU A 41 21.36 6.24 36.36
C GLU A 41 22.67 5.85 37.04
N GLU A 42 23.72 5.54 36.28
CA GLU A 42 25.07 5.31 36.80
C GLU A 42 25.60 6.57 37.50
N TRP A 43 25.46 7.74 36.86
CA TRP A 43 25.83 9.02 37.47
C TRP A 43 25.09 9.27 38.78
N ARG A 44 23.78 9.01 38.84
CA ARG A 44 22.95 9.15 40.05
C ARG A 44 23.39 8.19 41.16
N THR A 45 23.84 6.99 40.79
CA THR A 45 24.33 5.99 41.73
C THR A 45 25.66 6.43 42.34
N LEU A 46 26.64 6.80 41.51
CA LEU A 46 27.91 7.35 41.97
C LEU A 46 27.74 8.61 42.82
N PHE A 47 26.79 9.49 42.49
CA PHE A 47 26.47 10.68 43.31
C PHE A 47 25.98 10.32 44.71
N ARG A 48 25.14 9.28 44.84
CA ARG A 48 24.66 8.80 46.14
C ARG A 48 25.77 8.13 46.95
N GLU A 49 26.57 7.29 46.30
CA GLU A 49 27.67 6.57 46.95
C GLU A 49 28.79 7.51 47.43
N SER A 50 29.08 8.55 46.67
CA SER A 50 30.05 9.60 47.02
C SER A 50 29.52 10.64 48.01
N GLN A 51 28.29 10.47 48.52
CA GLN A 51 27.62 11.40 49.43
C GLN A 51 27.58 12.84 48.87
N GLY A 52 27.43 12.99 47.55
CA GLY A 52 27.37 14.26 46.86
C GLY A 52 28.71 14.85 46.41
N VAL A 53 29.84 14.19 46.66
CA VAL A 53 31.16 14.62 46.16
C VAL A 53 31.34 14.25 44.70
N VAL A 54 31.35 15.24 43.81
CA VAL A 54 31.46 15.01 42.36
C VAL A 54 32.89 14.62 41.97
N SER A 55 33.06 13.35 41.58
CA SER A 55 34.34 12.80 41.12
C SER A 55 34.67 13.20 39.66
N LYS A 56 35.92 12.94 39.24
CA LYS A 56 36.35 13.13 37.84
C LYS A 56 35.54 12.27 36.86
N GLU A 57 35.24 11.04 37.25
CA GLU A 57 34.43 10.10 36.47
C GLU A 57 33.00 10.60 36.29
N MET A 58 32.39 11.14 37.34
CA MET A 58 31.05 11.73 37.26
C MET A 58 31.00 12.96 36.34
N LYS A 59 32.06 13.77 36.28
CA LYS A 59 32.16 14.88 35.31
C LYS A 59 32.22 14.36 33.87
N LYS A 60 32.94 13.26 33.65
CA LYS A 60 33.00 12.60 32.34
C LYS A 60 31.62 12.08 31.92
N LEU A 61 30.96 11.32 32.78
CA LEU A 61 29.58 10.84 32.57
C LEU A 61 28.63 12.00 32.28
N ARG A 62 28.75 13.12 33.01
CA ARG A 62 27.87 14.29 32.78
C ARG A 62 28.04 14.89 31.39
N THR A 63 29.27 14.89 30.87
CA THR A 63 29.58 15.37 29.51
C THR A 63 28.98 14.45 28.46
N GLU A 64 29.13 13.13 28.63
CA GLU A 64 28.54 12.13 27.73
C GLU A 64 27.01 12.17 27.75
N ILE A 65 26.38 12.33 28.92
CA ILE A 65 24.93 12.50 29.04
C ILE A 65 24.45 13.78 28.35
N ALA A 66 25.18 14.90 28.50
CA ALA A 66 24.82 16.15 27.85
C ALA A 66 24.87 16.02 26.33
N LEU A 67 25.95 15.44 25.81
CA LEU A 67 26.09 15.15 24.38
C LEU A 67 25.00 14.19 23.88
N GLY A 68 24.68 13.14 24.64
CA GLY A 68 23.62 12.20 24.30
C GLY A 68 22.25 12.87 24.19
N ARG A 69 21.94 13.83 25.07
CA ARG A 69 20.69 14.60 25.01
C ARG A 69 20.64 15.54 23.80
N GLU A 70 21.70 16.28 23.54
CA GLU A 70 21.80 17.15 22.36
C GLU A 70 21.65 16.33 21.07
N THR A 71 22.32 15.18 21.00
CA THR A 71 22.19 14.26 19.86
C THR A 71 20.75 13.75 19.70
N LEU A 72 20.04 13.48 20.80
CA LEU A 72 18.63 13.05 20.75
C LEU A 72 17.69 14.16 20.26
N GLU A 73 17.97 15.42 20.60
CA GLU A 73 17.26 16.59 20.06
C GLU A 73 17.49 16.69 18.55
N ASP A 74 18.74 16.54 18.08
CA ASP A 74 19.05 16.48 16.64
C ASP A 74 18.32 15.33 15.93
N PHE A 75 18.25 14.15 16.57
CA PHE A 75 17.48 13.02 16.05
C PHE A 75 16.01 13.39 15.86
N ASP A 76 15.39 14.08 16.82
CA ASP A 76 13.98 14.47 16.76
C ASP A 76 13.73 15.47 15.63
N GLU A 77 14.60 16.47 15.47
CA GLU A 77 14.50 17.46 14.40
C GLU A 77 14.65 16.81 13.02
N LEU A 78 15.68 15.98 12.84
CA LEU A 78 15.93 15.28 11.57
C LEU A 78 14.84 14.26 11.24
N LEU A 79 14.32 13.55 12.25
CA LEU A 79 13.22 12.62 12.07
C LEU A 79 11.95 13.36 11.62
N ALA A 80 11.63 14.49 12.24
CA ALA A 80 10.49 15.32 11.85
C ALA A 80 10.64 15.85 10.41
N ALA A 81 11.85 16.25 10.01
CA ALA A 81 12.13 16.66 8.64
C ALA A 81 11.90 15.51 7.64
N HIS A 82 12.43 14.31 7.92
CA HIS A 82 12.23 13.14 7.07
C HIS A 82 10.76 12.70 6.99
N GLU A 83 10.02 12.75 8.10
CA GLU A 83 8.59 12.43 8.11
C GLU A 83 7.79 13.43 7.27
N LYS A 84 8.15 14.72 7.33
CA LYS A 84 7.54 15.77 6.50
C LYS A 84 7.82 15.55 5.01
N GLU A 85 9.05 15.21 4.64
CA GLU A 85 9.41 14.88 3.26
C GLU A 85 8.67 13.64 2.75
N ALA A 86 8.53 12.62 3.59
CA ALA A 86 7.87 11.37 3.25
C ALA A 86 6.33 11.45 3.27
N ALA A 87 5.74 12.49 3.87
CA ALA A 87 4.31 12.59 4.14
C ALA A 87 3.42 12.42 2.89
N PHE A 88 3.90 12.87 1.73
CA PHE A 88 3.13 12.84 0.48
C PHE A 88 3.37 11.59 -0.37
N LEU A 89 4.41 10.81 -0.08
CA LEU A 89 4.74 9.60 -0.86
C LEU A 89 3.58 8.58 -0.92
N PRO A 90 2.80 8.32 0.16
CA PRO A 90 1.64 7.45 0.08
C PRO A 90 0.56 7.94 -0.88
N GLN A 91 0.31 9.25 -0.90
CA GLN A 91 -0.70 9.87 -1.76
C GLN A 91 -0.26 9.83 -3.23
N GLU A 92 1.01 10.12 -3.50
CA GLU A 92 1.59 10.02 -4.85
C GLU A 92 1.53 8.59 -5.37
N ALA A 93 1.95 7.60 -4.57
CA ALA A 93 1.86 6.19 -4.93
C ALA A 93 0.41 5.74 -5.19
N GLY A 94 -0.55 6.22 -4.38
CA GLY A 94 -1.97 5.95 -4.56
C GLY A 94 -2.52 6.54 -5.87
N LYS A 95 -2.15 7.79 -6.19
CA LYS A 95 -2.53 8.44 -7.46
C LYS A 95 -2.01 7.65 -8.66
N LEU A 96 -0.75 7.24 -8.65
CA LEU A 96 -0.13 6.48 -9.72
C LEU A 96 -0.74 5.06 -9.84
N ALA A 97 -1.12 4.44 -8.72
CA ALA A 97 -1.85 3.18 -8.72
C ALA A 97 -3.19 3.31 -9.45
N GLY A 98 -3.96 4.37 -9.14
CA GLY A 98 -5.23 4.66 -9.80
C GLY A 98 -5.08 4.87 -11.30
N GLN A 99 -4.04 5.59 -11.74
CA GLN A 99 -3.73 5.77 -13.16
C GLN A 99 -3.39 4.43 -13.85
N TYR A 100 -2.61 3.57 -13.20
CA TYR A 100 -2.29 2.25 -13.74
C TYR A 100 -3.55 1.37 -13.87
N ILE A 101 -4.39 1.32 -12.83
CA ILE A 101 -5.64 0.54 -12.84
C ILE A 101 -6.58 1.03 -13.94
N SER A 102 -6.77 2.35 -14.05
CA SER A 102 -7.61 2.94 -15.10
C SER A 102 -7.09 2.58 -16.49
N ALA A 103 -5.80 2.76 -16.75
CA ALA A 103 -5.20 2.41 -18.04
C ALA A 103 -5.30 0.90 -18.35
N HIS A 104 -5.23 0.05 -17.33
CA HIS A 104 -5.43 -1.39 -17.47
C HIS A 104 -6.87 -1.73 -17.85
N ASN A 105 -7.84 -1.18 -17.10
CA ASN A 105 -9.26 -1.44 -17.34
C ASN A 105 -9.68 -0.98 -18.75
N THR A 106 -9.26 0.22 -19.17
CA THR A 106 -9.54 0.71 -20.53
C THR A 106 -8.99 -0.22 -21.60
N LEU A 107 -7.77 -0.76 -21.42
CA LEU A 107 -7.19 -1.70 -22.38
C LEU A 107 -7.98 -3.01 -22.44
N VAL A 108 -8.37 -3.55 -21.29
CA VAL A 108 -9.16 -4.78 -21.19
C VAL A 108 -10.53 -4.59 -21.84
N GLU A 109 -11.20 -3.47 -21.58
CA GLU A 109 -12.49 -3.13 -22.18
C GLU A 109 -12.40 -3.02 -23.71
N ILE A 110 -11.38 -2.32 -24.23
CA ILE A 110 -11.15 -2.24 -25.68
C ILE A 110 -10.93 -3.63 -26.27
N ARG A 111 -10.08 -4.44 -25.64
CA ARG A 111 -9.78 -5.79 -26.14
C ARG A 111 -11.01 -6.70 -26.10
N ALA A 112 -11.83 -6.61 -25.07
CA ALA A 112 -13.07 -7.37 -24.96
C ALA A 112 -14.06 -7.00 -26.07
N LYS A 113 -14.23 -5.71 -26.36
CA LYS A 113 -15.07 -5.22 -27.47
C LYS A 113 -14.57 -5.71 -28.81
N GLN A 114 -13.27 -5.61 -29.07
CA GLN A 114 -12.66 -6.13 -30.29
C GLN A 114 -12.91 -7.63 -30.47
N ILE A 115 -12.71 -8.44 -29.42
CA ILE A 115 -12.97 -9.89 -29.48
C ILE A 115 -14.44 -10.17 -29.80
N TRP A 116 -15.37 -9.41 -29.19
CA TRP A 116 -16.80 -9.54 -29.47
C TRP A 116 -17.13 -9.16 -30.92
N GLU A 117 -16.58 -8.07 -31.42
CA GLU A 117 -16.77 -7.62 -32.80
C GLU A 117 -16.22 -8.64 -33.80
N ASP A 118 -14.99 -9.12 -33.59
CA ASP A 118 -14.35 -10.16 -34.42
C ASP A 118 -15.19 -11.45 -34.44
N PHE A 119 -15.72 -11.84 -33.28
CA PHE A 119 -16.59 -13.01 -33.15
C PHE A 119 -17.91 -12.82 -33.90
N MET A 120 -18.59 -11.69 -33.72
CA MET A 120 -19.85 -11.40 -34.39
C MET A 120 -19.68 -11.24 -35.90
N GLN A 121 -18.55 -10.71 -36.36
CA GLN A 121 -18.23 -10.63 -37.79
C GLN A 121 -18.05 -12.03 -38.40
N SER A 122 -17.35 -12.92 -37.68
CA SER A 122 -17.03 -14.27 -38.18
C SER A 122 -18.19 -15.26 -38.04
N HIS A 123 -19.00 -15.13 -36.98
CA HIS A 123 -19.98 -16.14 -36.57
C HIS A 123 -21.38 -15.60 -36.35
N GLY A 124 -21.60 -14.28 -36.42
CA GLY A 124 -22.87 -13.66 -36.03
C GLY A 124 -24.07 -14.16 -36.84
N LYS A 125 -23.90 -14.40 -38.14
CA LYS A 125 -24.98 -14.96 -38.98
C LYS A 125 -25.40 -16.36 -38.50
N ALA A 126 -24.44 -17.24 -38.27
CA ALA A 126 -24.70 -18.60 -37.78
C ALA A 126 -25.32 -18.57 -36.38
N LEU A 127 -24.84 -17.69 -35.50
CA LEU A 127 -25.40 -17.49 -34.17
C LEU A 127 -26.88 -17.07 -34.23
N ILE A 128 -27.21 -16.06 -35.05
CA ILE A 128 -28.60 -15.57 -35.21
C ILE A 128 -29.50 -16.67 -35.77
N GLN A 129 -29.03 -17.43 -36.76
CA GLN A 129 -29.80 -18.55 -37.33
C GLN A 129 -30.11 -19.61 -36.27
N THR A 130 -29.10 -20.01 -35.49
CA THR A 130 -29.26 -20.98 -34.40
C THR A 130 -30.24 -20.49 -33.34
N LEU A 131 -30.10 -19.25 -32.87
CA LEU A 131 -31.01 -18.65 -31.88
C LEU A 131 -32.44 -18.52 -32.40
N SER A 132 -32.61 -18.18 -33.69
CA SER A 132 -33.93 -18.09 -34.33
C SER A 132 -34.62 -19.45 -34.38
N LEU A 133 -33.89 -20.51 -34.76
CA LEU A 133 -34.43 -21.87 -34.77
C LEU A 133 -34.84 -22.32 -33.36
N LEU A 134 -33.97 -22.14 -32.36
CA LEU A 134 -34.27 -22.44 -30.96
C LEU A 134 -35.54 -21.74 -30.46
N LYS A 135 -35.70 -20.44 -30.76
CA LYS A 135 -36.91 -19.70 -30.42
C LYS A 135 -38.16 -20.34 -31.05
N THR A 136 -38.09 -20.71 -32.33
CA THR A 136 -39.25 -21.31 -33.02
C THR A 136 -39.59 -22.70 -32.50
N THR A 137 -38.60 -23.53 -32.19
CA THR A 137 -38.85 -24.89 -31.68
C THR A 137 -39.40 -24.85 -30.26
N MET A 138 -38.81 -24.04 -29.37
CA MET A 138 -39.32 -23.87 -28.00
C MET A 138 -40.71 -23.23 -27.96
N GLY A 139 -40.99 -22.26 -28.84
CA GLY A 139 -42.32 -21.66 -28.94
C GLY A 139 -43.39 -22.64 -29.44
N ARG A 140 -43.01 -23.59 -30.31
CA ARG A 140 -43.87 -24.69 -30.76
C ARG A 140 -44.11 -25.71 -29.64
N GLU A 141 -43.08 -26.07 -28.87
CA GLU A 141 -43.24 -26.95 -27.70
C GLU A 141 -44.18 -26.33 -26.65
N ALA A 142 -44.02 -25.04 -26.34
CA ALA A 142 -44.91 -24.33 -25.41
C ALA A 142 -46.36 -24.25 -25.92
N SER A 143 -46.57 -24.03 -27.22
CA SER A 143 -47.92 -24.01 -27.82
C SER A 143 -48.55 -25.41 -27.87
N ALA A 144 -47.75 -26.46 -28.07
CA ALA A 144 -48.22 -27.85 -28.05
C ALA A 144 -48.69 -28.28 -26.64
N VAL A 145 -48.09 -27.73 -25.58
CA VAL A 145 -48.50 -28.00 -24.19
C VAL A 145 -49.79 -27.27 -23.79
N VAL A 146 -50.08 -26.09 -24.34
CA VAL A 146 -51.31 -25.31 -24.03
C VAL A 146 -52.52 -25.76 -24.86
N GLY A 147 -52.32 -26.39 -26.02
CA GLY A 147 -53.39 -26.86 -26.90
C GLY A 147 -54.14 -28.11 -26.45
N VAL A 148 -53.73 -28.78 -25.37
CA VAL A 148 -54.44 -29.95 -24.83
C VAL A 148 -55.53 -29.49 -23.86
N VAL A 149 -56.64 -28.98 -24.40
CA VAL A 149 -57.91 -28.94 -23.66
C VAL A 149 -58.55 -30.31 -23.80
N ASN A 150 -58.40 -31.15 -22.76
CA ASN A 150 -59.19 -32.38 -22.64
C ASN A 150 -60.67 -32.00 -22.49
N SER A 151 -61.46 -32.15 -23.54
CA SER A 151 -62.91 -32.25 -23.42
C SER A 151 -63.24 -33.55 -22.69
N VAL A 152 -63.62 -33.45 -21.42
CA VAL A 152 -64.15 -34.57 -20.64
C VAL A 152 -65.67 -34.52 -20.75
N ASN A 153 -66.26 -35.53 -21.40
CA ASN A 153 -67.64 -35.97 -21.17
C ASN A 153 -67.63 -37.04 -20.08
#